data_AF-A0A2V6YHT3-F1
#
_entry.id   AF-A0A2V6YHT3-F1
#
_cell.length_a   1.000
_cell.length_b   1.000
_cell.length_c   1.000
_cell.angle_alpha   90.00
_cell.angle_beta   90.00
_cell.angle_gamma   90.00
#
_symmetry.space_group_name_H-M   'P 1'
#
loop_
_entity.id
_entity.type
_entity.pdbx_description
1 polymer ?
#
loop_
_entity_poly.entity_id
_entity_poly.type
_entity_poly.pdbx_seq_one_letter_code
_entity_poly.pdbx_strand_id
1 'polypeptide(L)'
;MATVAGQRAESPAEVGEARRVAWPSLSWTWWRLVALTGVYFVAGKLGLSLAFVHASATAVWPPTGIALAAALLYGPTVWPAIFLGAFLVNVTTAGSVASSLGIASGNTLEMVIGVWLVNRWAGGREVFLGARSFFAFAGLAGGAGTAVSATLGVASLALSGYASWSRFGEIWLTWWLGDMAGALVVTPVLFLWATDRMKPLTRPATLELALVLASVVLVGGVVFDGLGPGWMRGYPLEFLCIPPLLFAAFRFGPRQAATCVALLALLAIIGTLAGHGPFARDSQNESLLLLQAFLMTLTIVTFPLAAVVREHERTEAALARTAAIVAFSDDAIIGKTLDGVITSWNEGAERLYGYAAAEAIGWPISLVIPHELSHELPEILERLRRGERVEHFETKRVAKNGRHIDVSVTISPVRDPRDRIVGASSIARDITHRKRSEATTRERDTLRSVASLAAGAAHEINNPLAVIMGQVQLLSDEVVGPARHRITEILEATDRIRAIVARMRHVTRVELFEESPGLPPMLDLRRSSEPEAEPAPAVTTGAPAPAGGSLVIVARDGPARYESLHSMFAGAETEVIVDRRLGERRRSGADESGGRRRGSRRQHDVSGELRARGWTLVVR
;
A
#
# COMPACT_ATOMS: atom_id res chain seq x y z
N MET A 1 -85.02 -7.46 -35.34
CA MET A 1 -85.86 -6.24 -35.33
C MET A 1 -85.47 -5.39 -34.14
N ALA A 2 -85.37 -4.06 -34.35
CA ALA A 2 -85.14 -2.97 -33.38
C ALA A 2 -83.68 -2.61 -32.98
N THR A 3 -83.09 -1.70 -33.78
CA THR A 3 -82.52 -0.36 -33.44
C THR A 3 -82.85 0.21 -32.04
N VAL A 4 -82.13 1.13 -31.36
CA VAL A 4 -80.98 2.04 -31.57
C VAL A 4 -80.64 2.71 -30.21
N ALA A 5 -79.36 2.96 -29.92
CA ALA A 5 -78.78 4.10 -29.16
C ALA A 5 -77.29 3.74 -28.92
N GLY A 6 -76.25 4.56 -29.12
CA GLY A 6 -76.11 5.99 -29.26
C GLY A 6 -74.75 6.38 -28.65
N GLN A 7 -73.69 6.35 -29.49
CA GLN A 7 -72.38 7.04 -29.43
C GLN A 7 -71.76 7.52 -28.10
N ARG A 8 -70.53 7.08 -27.83
CA ARG A 8 -69.30 7.91 -27.87
C ARG A 8 -68.07 7.00 -27.88
N ALA A 9 -67.21 7.16 -28.89
CA ALA A 9 -65.99 6.39 -29.11
C ALA A 9 -64.76 7.25 -28.80
N GLU A 10 -63.92 6.80 -27.87
CA GLU A 10 -62.51 7.20 -27.77
C GLU A 10 -61.67 6.20 -28.55
N SER A 11 -60.73 6.70 -29.36
CA SER A 11 -59.98 5.92 -30.35
C SER A 11 -58.90 5.02 -29.74
N PRO A 12 -58.69 3.79 -30.25
CA PRO A 12 -57.61 2.91 -29.83
C PRO A 12 -56.32 3.08 -30.64
N ALA A 13 -55.20 2.99 -29.92
CA ALA A 13 -54.01 2.19 -30.18
C ALA A 13 -53.21 2.34 -31.51
N GLU A 14 -51.94 2.72 -31.29
CA GLU A 14 -50.72 2.05 -31.80
C GLU A 14 -50.56 1.84 -33.31
N VAL A 15 -49.83 2.77 -33.95
CA VAL A 15 -49.07 2.48 -35.18
C VAL A 15 -47.66 3.07 -35.07
N GLY A 16 -46.66 2.18 -34.96
CA GLY A 16 -45.40 2.31 -35.69
C GLY A 16 -44.26 3.13 -35.08
N GLU A 17 -43.67 2.68 -33.96
CA GLU A 17 -42.25 2.95 -33.71
C GLU A 17 -41.40 1.74 -34.09
N ALA A 18 -40.71 1.86 -35.22
CA ALA A 18 -39.67 0.93 -35.63
C ALA A 18 -38.61 0.82 -34.53
N ARG A 19 -38.59 -0.32 -33.82
CA ARG A 19 -37.48 -0.71 -32.94
C ARG A 19 -36.19 -0.68 -33.77
N ARG A 20 -35.41 0.39 -33.63
CA ARG A 20 -34.00 0.37 -34.01
C ARG A 20 -33.35 -0.74 -33.19
N VAL A 21 -33.04 -1.86 -33.85
CA VAL A 21 -32.20 -2.91 -33.28
C VAL A 21 -30.86 -2.25 -32.94
N ALA A 22 -30.67 -1.92 -31.67
CA ALA A 22 -29.41 -1.44 -31.18
C ALA A 22 -28.43 -2.63 -31.25
N TRP A 23 -27.51 -2.57 -32.21
CA TRP A 23 -26.39 -3.50 -32.29
C TRP A 23 -25.67 -3.49 -30.93
N PRO A 24 -25.43 -4.66 -30.31
CA PRO A 24 -24.73 -4.69 -29.02
C PRO A 24 -23.35 -4.06 -29.22
N SER A 25 -23.05 -3.01 -28.45
CA SER A 25 -21.75 -2.35 -28.49
C SER A 25 -20.68 -3.41 -28.21
N LEU A 26 -19.87 -3.72 -29.23
CA LEU A 26 -18.79 -4.69 -29.16
C LEU A 26 -17.93 -4.35 -27.94
N SER A 27 -17.95 -5.21 -26.91
CA SER A 27 -17.25 -4.94 -25.66
C SER A 27 -15.76 -4.73 -25.93
N TRP A 28 -15.10 -3.89 -25.13
CA TRP A 28 -13.66 -3.60 -25.23
C TRP A 28 -12.79 -4.87 -25.28
N THR A 29 -13.28 -5.98 -24.74
CA THR A 29 -12.66 -7.32 -24.84
C THR A 29 -12.53 -7.81 -26.28
N TRP A 30 -13.54 -7.61 -27.14
CA TRP A 30 -13.48 -8.02 -28.55
C TRP A 30 -12.44 -7.23 -29.33
N TRP A 31 -12.38 -5.92 -29.14
CA TRP A 31 -11.34 -5.09 -29.77
C TRP A 31 -9.93 -5.52 -29.35
N ARG A 32 -9.74 -5.92 -28.09
CA ARG A 32 -8.47 -6.49 -27.63
C ARG A 32 -8.13 -7.80 -28.33
N LEU A 33 -9.09 -8.72 -28.48
CA LEU A 33 -8.86 -10.00 -29.16
C LEU A 33 -8.51 -9.78 -30.64
N VAL A 34 -9.23 -8.88 -31.32
CA VAL A 34 -8.94 -8.52 -32.72
C VAL A 34 -7.55 -7.90 -32.86
N ALA A 35 -7.19 -6.96 -31.98
CA ALA A 35 -5.87 -6.36 -31.97
C ALA A 35 -4.78 -7.41 -31.71
N LEU A 36 -4.99 -8.33 -30.75
CA LEU A 36 -4.05 -9.41 -30.45
C LEU A 36 -3.88 -10.37 -31.63
N THR A 37 -4.96 -10.74 -32.33
CA THR A 37 -4.88 -11.52 -33.58
C THR A 37 -4.04 -10.80 -34.62
N GLY A 38 -4.26 -9.49 -34.81
CA GLY A 38 -3.49 -8.69 -35.76
C GLY A 38 -2.00 -8.62 -35.40
N VAL A 39 -1.67 -8.38 -34.13
CA VAL A 39 -0.28 -8.35 -33.64
C VAL A 39 0.39 -9.71 -33.81
N TYR A 40 -0.29 -10.80 -33.44
CA TYR A 40 0.21 -12.16 -33.62
C TYR A 40 0.46 -12.46 -35.11
N PHE A 41 -0.48 -12.09 -35.98
CA PHE A 41 -0.37 -12.32 -37.42
C PHE A 41 0.83 -11.58 -38.03
N VAL A 42 0.96 -10.28 -37.74
CA VAL A 42 2.09 -9.46 -38.23
C VAL A 42 3.41 -10.01 -37.70
N ALA A 43 3.48 -10.34 -36.41
CA ALA A 43 4.68 -10.92 -35.80
C ALA A 43 5.06 -12.27 -36.43
N GLY A 44 4.08 -13.11 -36.76
CA GLY A 44 4.30 -14.39 -37.43
C GLY A 44 4.79 -14.21 -38.86
N LYS A 45 4.22 -13.26 -39.61
CA LYS A 45 4.70 -12.93 -40.97
C LYS A 45 6.10 -12.34 -40.97
N LEU A 46 6.42 -11.45 -40.02
CA LEU A 46 7.77 -10.92 -39.85
C LEU A 46 8.74 -12.03 -39.46
N GLY A 47 8.37 -12.91 -38.53
CA GLY A 47 9.15 -14.09 -38.18
C GLY A 47 9.47 -14.92 -39.43
N LEU A 48 8.45 -15.31 -40.20
CA LEU A 48 8.63 -16.12 -41.41
C LEU A 48 9.40 -15.40 -42.52
N SER A 49 9.33 -14.06 -42.60
CA SER A 49 10.18 -13.30 -43.54
C SER A 49 11.67 -13.39 -43.20
N LEU A 50 12.00 -13.82 -41.98
CA LEU A 50 13.35 -14.07 -41.48
C LEU A 50 13.65 -15.59 -41.40
N ALA A 51 12.79 -16.47 -41.94
CA ALA A 51 12.99 -17.93 -42.01
C ALA A 51 13.77 -18.33 -43.27
N PHE A 52 14.68 -19.32 -43.18
CA PHE A 52 15.63 -19.66 -44.26
C PHE A 52 15.58 -21.10 -44.79
N VAL A 53 15.23 -22.11 -43.98
CA VAL A 53 15.43 -23.54 -44.36
C VAL A 53 14.13 -24.28 -44.67
N HIS A 54 13.07 -23.96 -43.94
CA HIS A 54 11.71 -24.47 -44.14
C HIS A 54 10.77 -23.28 -44.00
N ALA A 55 9.71 -23.20 -44.81
CA ALA A 55 8.76 -22.08 -44.86
C ALA A 55 8.00 -21.81 -43.53
N SER A 56 8.41 -22.43 -42.43
CA SER A 56 7.68 -22.47 -41.15
C SER A 56 8.56 -22.34 -39.89
N ALA A 57 9.91 -22.30 -39.97
CA ALA A 57 10.78 -22.27 -38.77
C ALA A 57 11.80 -21.11 -38.79
N THR A 58 11.92 -20.41 -37.65
CA THR A 58 12.68 -19.15 -37.48
C THR A 58 13.62 -19.23 -36.27
N ALA A 59 14.71 -18.44 -36.27
CA ALA A 59 15.64 -18.36 -35.12
C ALA A 59 14.91 -18.05 -33.80
N VAL A 60 14.01 -17.09 -33.82
CA VAL A 60 13.13 -16.75 -32.71
C VAL A 60 11.73 -16.66 -33.27
N TRP A 61 10.74 -17.26 -32.62
CA TRP A 61 9.33 -17.14 -32.99
C TRP A 61 8.62 -16.14 -32.06
N PRO A 62 8.56 -14.83 -32.39
CA PRO A 62 7.88 -13.83 -31.57
C PRO A 62 6.42 -14.15 -31.21
N PRO A 63 5.62 -14.80 -32.08
CA PRO A 63 4.23 -15.12 -31.75
C PRO A 63 4.07 -15.96 -30.49
N THR A 64 4.97 -16.92 -30.22
CA THR A 64 4.97 -17.67 -28.94
C THR A 64 5.10 -16.74 -27.75
N GLY A 65 6.07 -15.82 -27.77
CA GLY A 65 6.27 -14.89 -26.66
C GLY A 65 5.12 -13.89 -26.50
N ILE A 66 4.50 -13.47 -27.60
CA ILE A 66 3.30 -12.63 -27.59
C ILE A 66 2.12 -13.39 -26.97
N ALA A 67 1.91 -14.65 -27.35
CA ALA A 67 0.82 -15.47 -26.81
C ALA A 67 0.98 -15.71 -25.31
N LEU A 68 2.16 -16.12 -24.87
CA LEU A 68 2.46 -16.33 -23.44
C LEU A 68 2.32 -15.02 -22.65
N ALA A 69 2.83 -13.89 -23.15
CA ALA A 69 2.71 -12.61 -22.47
C ALA A 69 1.24 -12.17 -22.36
N ALA A 70 0.48 -12.25 -23.47
CA ALA A 70 -0.93 -11.89 -23.49
C ALA A 70 -1.75 -12.77 -22.53
N ALA A 71 -1.47 -14.06 -22.47
CA ALA A 71 -2.19 -14.98 -21.59
C ALA A 71 -1.81 -14.82 -20.11
N LEU A 72 -0.57 -14.47 -19.77
CA LEU A 72 -0.17 -14.12 -18.40
C LEU A 72 -0.80 -12.78 -17.95
N LEU A 73 -0.93 -11.82 -18.86
CA LEU A 73 -1.53 -10.51 -18.59
C LEU A 73 -3.06 -10.57 -18.49
N TYR A 74 -3.72 -11.20 -19.45
CA TYR A 74 -5.18 -11.15 -19.63
C TYR A 74 -5.89 -12.47 -19.30
N GLY A 75 -5.15 -13.54 -19.02
CA GLY A 75 -5.68 -14.87 -18.75
C GLY A 75 -5.75 -15.76 -20.01
N PRO A 76 -5.97 -17.08 -19.85
CA PRO A 76 -6.00 -18.04 -20.96
C PRO A 76 -7.22 -17.88 -21.89
N THR A 77 -8.15 -16.97 -21.57
CA THR A 77 -9.33 -16.66 -22.39
C THR A 77 -8.98 -15.95 -23.71
N VAL A 78 -7.72 -15.53 -23.89
CA VAL A 78 -7.21 -14.96 -25.15
C VAL A 78 -6.99 -16.00 -26.25
N TRP A 79 -7.14 -17.29 -25.94
CA TRP A 79 -6.89 -18.39 -26.87
C TRP A 79 -7.54 -18.25 -28.25
N PRO A 80 -8.78 -17.71 -28.43
CA PRO A 80 -9.37 -17.61 -29.78
C PRO A 80 -8.58 -16.66 -30.68
N ALA A 81 -7.99 -15.61 -30.09
CA ALA A 81 -7.18 -14.65 -30.84
C ALA A 81 -5.86 -15.28 -31.31
N ILE A 82 -5.25 -16.12 -30.46
CA ILE A 82 -4.03 -16.86 -30.77
C ILE A 82 -4.29 -17.92 -31.84
N PHE A 83 -5.37 -18.70 -31.68
CA PHE A 83 -5.79 -19.70 -32.66
C PHE A 83 -6.02 -19.06 -34.03
N LEU A 84 -6.82 -17.99 -34.08
CA LEU A 84 -7.12 -17.30 -35.33
C LEU A 84 -5.86 -16.67 -35.94
N GLY A 85 -5.00 -16.07 -35.12
CA GLY A 85 -3.73 -15.51 -35.58
C GLY A 85 -2.82 -16.58 -36.19
N ALA A 86 -2.61 -17.70 -35.49
CA ALA A 86 -1.81 -18.82 -35.96
C ALA A 86 -2.40 -19.45 -37.23
N PHE A 87 -3.72 -19.64 -37.29
CA PHE A 87 -4.38 -20.16 -38.49
C PHE A 87 -4.15 -19.24 -39.70
N LEU A 88 -4.35 -17.93 -39.53
CA LEU A 88 -4.15 -16.93 -40.60
C LEU A 88 -2.70 -16.88 -41.07
N VAL A 89 -1.72 -16.95 -40.15
CA VAL A 89 -0.29 -16.99 -40.52
C VAL A 89 0.00 -18.20 -41.40
N ASN A 90 -0.44 -19.39 -41.00
CA ASN A 90 -0.11 -20.63 -41.72
C ASN A 90 -0.84 -20.75 -43.05
N VAL A 91 -2.16 -20.50 -43.08
CA VAL A 91 -2.98 -20.63 -44.31
C VAL A 91 -2.56 -19.65 -45.40
N THR A 92 -1.93 -18.52 -45.02
CA THR A 92 -1.44 -17.51 -45.96
C THR A 92 0.06 -17.63 -46.26
N THR A 93 0.76 -18.64 -45.73
CA THR A 93 2.21 -18.83 -45.97
C THR A 93 2.47 -20.09 -46.78
N ALA A 94 2.26 -21.26 -46.17
CA ALA A 94 2.48 -22.55 -46.78
C ALA A 94 1.73 -23.60 -45.95
N GLY A 95 0.86 -24.37 -46.60
CA GLY A 95 0.07 -25.42 -45.96
C GLY A 95 -1.34 -25.54 -46.52
N SER A 96 -1.97 -26.69 -46.30
CA SER A 96 -3.41 -26.87 -46.50
C SER A 96 -4.20 -26.27 -45.33
N VAL A 97 -5.50 -26.05 -45.53
CA VAL A 97 -6.43 -25.70 -44.43
C VAL A 97 -6.30 -26.69 -43.28
N ALA A 98 -6.18 -28.00 -43.57
CA ALA A 98 -6.01 -29.04 -42.56
C ALA A 98 -4.71 -28.89 -41.76
N SER A 99 -3.57 -28.69 -42.44
CA SER A 99 -2.29 -28.48 -41.75
C SER A 99 -2.27 -27.19 -40.93
N SER A 100 -2.92 -26.13 -41.43
CA SER A 100 -3.03 -24.83 -40.75
C SER A 100 -3.88 -24.91 -39.49
N LEU A 101 -4.96 -25.69 -39.51
CA LEU A 101 -5.78 -25.97 -38.31
C LEU A 101 -4.99 -26.78 -37.27
N GLY A 102 -4.19 -27.75 -37.72
CA GLY A 102 -3.34 -28.55 -36.85
C GLY A 102 -2.26 -27.71 -36.14
N ILE A 103 -1.53 -26.88 -36.90
CA ILE A 103 -0.52 -25.96 -36.35
C ILE A 103 -1.18 -24.93 -35.42
N ALA A 104 -2.30 -24.32 -35.81
CA ALA A 104 -3.01 -23.36 -34.96
C ALA A 104 -3.47 -23.97 -33.63
N SER A 105 -3.91 -25.23 -33.65
CA SER A 105 -4.25 -25.99 -32.44
C SER A 105 -3.01 -26.21 -31.57
N GLY A 106 -1.87 -26.55 -32.17
CA GLY A 106 -0.59 -26.70 -31.48
C GLY A 106 -0.15 -25.44 -30.74
N ASN A 107 -0.05 -24.32 -31.45
CA ASN A 107 0.37 -23.02 -30.88
C ASN A 107 -0.60 -22.56 -29.77
N THR A 108 -1.89 -22.86 -29.91
CA THR A 108 -2.90 -22.53 -28.90
C THR A 108 -2.71 -23.39 -27.64
N LEU A 109 -2.50 -24.70 -27.81
CA LEU A 109 -2.26 -25.63 -26.70
C LEU A 109 -0.95 -25.33 -25.98
N GLU A 110 0.11 -24.99 -26.70
CA GLU A 110 1.38 -24.50 -26.14
C GLU A 110 1.12 -23.35 -25.16
N MET A 111 0.37 -22.34 -25.58
CA MET A 111 0.05 -21.20 -24.72
C MET A 111 -0.82 -21.62 -23.53
N VAL A 112 -1.87 -22.42 -23.74
CA VAL A 112 -2.80 -22.83 -22.66
C VAL A 112 -2.04 -23.65 -21.61
N ILE A 113 -1.31 -24.67 -22.05
CA ILE A 113 -0.54 -25.57 -21.18
C ILE A 113 0.57 -24.78 -20.50
N GLY A 114 1.38 -24.02 -21.24
CA GLY A 114 2.47 -23.23 -20.68
C GLY A 114 2.01 -22.28 -19.56
N VAL A 115 0.92 -21.55 -19.79
CA VAL A 115 0.37 -20.62 -18.79
C VAL A 115 -0.26 -21.36 -17.60
N TRP A 116 -0.92 -22.50 -17.86
CA TRP A 116 -1.44 -23.36 -16.77
C TRP A 116 -0.31 -23.88 -15.87
N LEU A 117 0.78 -24.38 -16.45
CA LEU A 117 1.97 -24.83 -15.72
C LEU A 117 2.60 -23.68 -14.91
N VAL A 118 2.75 -22.50 -15.52
CA VAL A 118 3.34 -21.32 -14.89
C VAL A 118 2.49 -20.79 -13.72
N ASN A 119 1.16 -20.76 -13.88
CA ASN A 119 0.26 -20.38 -12.79
C ASN A 119 0.29 -21.41 -11.65
N ARG A 120 0.50 -22.69 -11.95
CA ARG A 120 0.50 -23.78 -10.97
C ARG A 120 1.80 -23.89 -10.17
N TRP A 121 2.95 -23.58 -10.78
CA TRP A 121 4.28 -23.88 -10.22
C TRP A 121 5.32 -22.75 -10.30
N ALA A 122 5.08 -21.68 -11.05
CA ALA A 122 6.05 -20.60 -11.27
C ALA A 122 5.54 -19.22 -10.81
N GLY A 123 4.49 -19.16 -9.99
CA GLY A 123 3.99 -17.91 -9.40
C GLY A 123 3.15 -17.04 -10.35
N GLY A 124 2.74 -17.56 -11.51
CA GLY A 124 1.80 -16.89 -12.41
C GLY A 124 2.24 -15.49 -12.85
N ARG A 125 1.55 -14.45 -12.39
CA ARG A 125 1.88 -13.05 -12.72
C ARG A 125 3.17 -12.54 -12.09
N GLU A 126 3.69 -13.22 -11.09
CA GLU A 126 4.94 -12.85 -10.41
C GLU A 126 6.16 -13.59 -10.99
N VAL A 127 5.99 -14.30 -12.12
CA VAL A 127 6.99 -15.21 -12.69
C VAL A 127 8.33 -14.54 -12.99
N PHE A 128 8.34 -13.26 -13.36
CA PHE A 128 9.55 -12.50 -13.67
C PHE A 128 10.11 -11.70 -12.48
N LEU A 129 9.55 -11.87 -11.29
CA LEU A 129 10.02 -11.18 -10.08
C LEU A 129 11.09 -11.96 -9.30
N GLY A 130 11.23 -13.27 -9.55
CA GLY A 130 12.16 -14.14 -8.83
C GLY A 130 12.91 -15.10 -9.75
N ALA A 131 14.15 -15.41 -9.41
CA ALA A 131 15.01 -16.28 -10.21
C ALA A 131 14.46 -17.71 -10.36
N ARG A 132 14.00 -18.31 -9.24
CA ARG A 132 13.42 -19.65 -9.25
C ARG A 132 12.19 -19.73 -10.15
N SER A 133 11.34 -18.71 -10.11
CA SER A 133 10.14 -18.62 -10.93
C SER A 133 10.49 -18.49 -12.42
N PHE A 134 11.55 -17.76 -12.76
CA PHE A 134 12.04 -17.69 -14.14
C PHE A 134 12.57 -19.04 -14.65
N PHE A 135 13.36 -19.77 -13.85
CA PHE A 135 13.80 -21.12 -14.23
C PHE A 135 12.61 -22.07 -14.44
N ALA A 136 11.60 -21.99 -13.56
CA ALA A 136 10.36 -22.76 -13.71
C ALA A 136 9.61 -22.36 -14.99
N PHE A 137 9.53 -21.07 -15.33
CA PHE A 137 8.97 -20.60 -16.60
C PHE A 137 9.72 -21.16 -17.81
N ALA A 138 11.05 -21.09 -17.79
CA ALA A 138 11.89 -21.57 -18.88
C ALA A 138 11.69 -23.06 -19.13
N GLY A 139 11.64 -23.88 -18.07
CA GLY A 139 11.40 -25.32 -18.21
C GLY A 139 9.95 -25.68 -18.58
N LEU A 140 8.98 -25.04 -17.93
CA LEU A 140 7.57 -25.40 -18.05
C LEU A 140 6.92 -24.81 -19.32
N ALA A 141 6.93 -23.49 -19.47
CA ALA A 141 6.33 -22.84 -20.63
C ALA A 141 7.28 -22.86 -21.83
N GLY A 142 8.55 -22.48 -21.61
CA GLY A 142 9.56 -22.42 -22.68
C GLY A 142 10.01 -23.79 -23.20
N GLY A 143 10.04 -24.81 -22.35
CA GLY A 143 10.43 -26.17 -22.73
C GLY A 143 9.25 -27.09 -23.00
N ALA A 144 8.47 -27.43 -21.98
CA ALA A 144 7.38 -28.41 -22.11
C ALA A 144 6.18 -27.88 -22.92
N GLY A 145 5.83 -26.60 -22.77
CA GLY A 145 4.74 -25.98 -23.53
C GLY A 145 5.01 -25.93 -25.03
N THR A 146 6.17 -25.40 -25.42
CA THR A 146 6.59 -25.29 -26.83
C THR A 146 6.77 -26.66 -27.50
N ALA A 147 7.17 -27.69 -26.75
CA ALA A 147 7.27 -29.06 -27.27
C ALA A 147 5.92 -29.58 -27.80
N VAL A 148 4.80 -29.15 -27.20
CA VAL A 148 3.44 -29.49 -27.69
C VAL A 148 3.18 -28.88 -29.06
N SER A 149 3.51 -27.59 -29.23
CA SER A 149 3.41 -26.89 -30.52
C SER A 149 4.28 -27.55 -31.59
N ALA A 150 5.57 -27.75 -31.31
CA ALA A 150 6.49 -28.40 -32.26
C ALA A 150 6.01 -29.81 -32.66
N THR A 151 5.49 -30.60 -31.70
CA THR A 151 4.99 -31.95 -31.99
C THR A 151 3.77 -31.91 -32.90
N LEU A 152 2.77 -31.08 -32.57
CA LEU A 152 1.54 -30.97 -33.36
C LEU A 152 1.77 -30.30 -34.71
N GLY A 153 2.64 -29.30 -34.78
CA GLY A 153 3.00 -28.59 -36.00
C GLY A 153 3.72 -29.49 -37.00
N VAL A 154 4.78 -30.17 -36.57
CA VAL A 154 5.55 -31.08 -37.45
C VAL A 154 4.72 -32.30 -37.84
N ALA A 155 3.93 -32.88 -36.92
CA ALA A 155 3.01 -33.97 -37.26
C ALA A 155 1.96 -33.53 -38.29
N SER A 156 1.43 -32.32 -38.17
CA SER A 156 0.47 -31.77 -39.14
C SER A 156 1.10 -31.60 -40.52
N LEU A 157 2.34 -31.11 -40.60
CA LEU A 157 3.07 -31.00 -41.88
C LEU A 157 3.39 -32.38 -42.47
N ALA A 158 3.78 -33.35 -41.65
CA ALA A 158 4.12 -34.69 -42.12
C ALA A 158 2.89 -35.45 -42.63
N LEU A 159 1.76 -35.36 -41.92
CA LEU A 159 0.48 -35.97 -42.33
C LEU A 159 -0.10 -35.35 -43.60
N SER A 160 0.20 -34.07 -43.85
CA SER A 160 -0.26 -33.35 -45.05
C SER A 160 0.73 -33.40 -46.22
N GLY A 161 1.85 -34.13 -46.07
CA GLY A 161 2.84 -34.34 -47.12
C GLY A 161 3.81 -33.18 -47.35
N TYR A 162 3.77 -32.14 -46.52
CA TYR A 162 4.68 -30.99 -46.60
C TYR A 162 6.03 -31.22 -45.90
N ALA A 163 6.14 -32.25 -45.07
CA ALA A 163 7.38 -32.67 -44.42
C ALA A 163 7.58 -34.19 -44.52
N SER A 164 8.83 -34.63 -44.67
CA SER A 164 9.16 -36.06 -44.63
C SER A 164 9.28 -36.56 -43.20
N TRP A 165 8.68 -37.73 -42.92
CA TRP A 165 8.81 -38.42 -41.63
C TRP A 165 10.27 -38.73 -41.25
N SER A 166 11.15 -38.93 -42.23
CA SER A 166 12.58 -39.16 -41.97
C SER A 166 13.31 -37.95 -41.38
N ARG A 167 12.80 -36.74 -41.63
CA ARG A 167 13.36 -35.47 -41.12
C ARG A 167 12.58 -34.91 -39.92
N PHE A 168 11.64 -35.68 -39.36
CA PHE A 168 10.78 -35.24 -38.27
C PHE A 168 11.59 -34.66 -37.11
N GLY A 169 12.64 -35.35 -36.64
CA GLY A 169 13.44 -34.91 -35.51
C GLY A 169 14.21 -33.60 -35.76
N GLU A 170 14.73 -33.40 -36.97
CA GLU A 170 15.45 -32.17 -37.34
C GLU A 170 14.51 -30.96 -37.38
N ILE A 171 13.34 -31.11 -38.02
CA ILE A 171 12.33 -30.05 -38.09
C ILE A 171 11.75 -29.78 -36.70
N TRP A 172 11.51 -30.82 -35.91
CA TRP A 172 11.00 -30.69 -34.55
C TRP A 172 11.98 -29.93 -33.65
N LEU A 173 13.28 -30.24 -33.73
CA LEU A 173 14.30 -29.59 -32.90
C LEU A 173 14.39 -28.09 -33.21
N THR A 174 14.44 -27.73 -34.50
CA THR A 174 14.53 -26.32 -34.93
C THR A 174 13.28 -25.52 -34.58
N TRP A 175 12.10 -26.14 -34.71
CA TRP A 175 10.83 -25.52 -34.32
C TRP A 175 10.75 -25.31 -32.82
N TRP A 176 11.01 -26.36 -32.04
CA TRP A 176 10.97 -26.32 -30.58
C TRP A 176 11.91 -25.25 -30.01
N LEU A 177 13.13 -25.17 -30.54
CA LEU A 177 14.11 -24.15 -30.13
C LEU A 177 13.70 -22.73 -30.54
N GLY A 178 13.06 -22.56 -31.70
CA GLY A 178 12.55 -21.26 -32.15
C GLY A 178 11.42 -20.73 -31.27
N ASP A 179 10.48 -21.61 -30.91
CA ASP A 179 9.38 -21.31 -29.98
C ASP A 179 9.93 -21.02 -28.57
N MET A 180 10.87 -21.84 -28.08
CA MET A 180 11.53 -21.62 -26.78
C MET A 180 12.28 -20.30 -26.71
N ALA A 181 13.05 -19.95 -27.75
CA ALA A 181 13.73 -18.67 -27.83
C ALA A 181 12.72 -17.50 -27.88
N GLY A 182 11.61 -17.67 -28.60
CA GLY A 182 10.48 -16.73 -28.59
C GLY A 182 9.90 -16.53 -27.19
N ALA A 183 9.67 -17.62 -26.46
CA ALA A 183 9.17 -17.60 -25.10
C ALA A 183 10.14 -16.87 -24.15
N LEU A 184 11.45 -17.12 -24.26
CA LEU A 184 12.46 -16.57 -23.34
C LEU A 184 12.90 -15.14 -23.66
N VAL A 185 12.86 -14.72 -24.93
CA VAL A 185 13.28 -13.36 -25.33
C VAL A 185 12.10 -12.40 -25.35
N VAL A 186 10.97 -12.80 -25.92
CA VAL A 186 9.86 -11.88 -26.21
C VAL A 186 8.87 -11.78 -25.04
N THR A 187 8.56 -12.89 -24.36
CA THR A 187 7.61 -12.86 -23.22
C THR A 187 8.05 -11.90 -22.11
N PRO A 188 9.31 -11.95 -21.61
CA PRO A 188 9.70 -11.11 -20.49
C PRO A 188 9.64 -9.63 -20.84
N VAL A 189 10.06 -9.22 -22.04
CA VAL A 189 10.02 -7.83 -22.48
C VAL A 189 8.58 -7.30 -22.47
N LEU A 190 7.68 -7.99 -23.16
CA LEU A 190 6.29 -7.56 -23.28
C LEU A 190 5.60 -7.53 -21.91
N PHE A 191 5.83 -8.56 -21.10
CA PHE A 191 5.21 -8.66 -19.79
C PHE A 191 5.74 -7.61 -18.79
N LEU A 192 7.06 -7.41 -18.73
CA LEU A 192 7.68 -6.45 -17.79
C LEU A 192 7.34 -5.01 -18.15
N TRP A 193 7.27 -4.66 -19.44
CA TRP A 193 6.82 -3.34 -19.86
C TRP A 193 5.33 -3.09 -19.60
N ALA A 194 4.50 -4.14 -19.60
CA ALA A 194 3.08 -4.03 -19.29
C ALA A 194 2.76 -3.98 -17.78
N THR A 195 3.62 -4.55 -16.94
CA THR A 195 3.36 -4.69 -15.49
C THR A 195 4.18 -3.77 -14.61
N ASP A 196 5.42 -3.46 -14.98
CA ASP A 196 6.32 -2.66 -14.15
C ASP A 196 6.01 -1.17 -14.34
N ARG A 197 5.43 -0.55 -13.31
CA ARG A 197 5.09 0.88 -13.33
C ARG A 197 6.37 1.71 -13.39
N MET A 198 6.48 2.57 -14.41
CA MET A 198 7.59 3.50 -14.55
C MET A 198 7.73 4.38 -13.30
N LYS A 199 8.83 4.20 -12.56
CA LYS A 199 9.36 5.31 -11.78
C LYS A 199 10.06 6.25 -12.76
N PRO A 200 9.77 7.57 -12.72
CA PRO A 200 10.50 8.53 -13.55
C PRO A 200 11.99 8.41 -13.24
N LEU A 201 12.78 8.18 -14.28
CA LEU A 201 14.23 8.11 -14.16
C LEU A 201 14.76 9.50 -13.85
N THR A 202 15.75 9.57 -12.95
CA THR A 202 16.52 10.80 -12.76
C THR A 202 17.36 11.07 -14.01
N ARG A 203 17.69 12.34 -14.28
CA ARG A 203 18.57 12.73 -15.39
C ARG A 203 19.85 11.88 -15.51
N PRO A 204 20.62 11.61 -14.43
CA PRO A 204 21.78 10.72 -14.51
C PRO A 204 21.41 9.29 -14.88
N ALA A 205 20.33 8.72 -14.31
CA ALA A 205 19.90 7.37 -14.63
C ALA A 205 19.45 7.22 -16.10
N THR A 206 18.89 8.28 -16.70
CA THR A 206 18.57 8.31 -18.14
C THR A 206 19.83 8.27 -19.01
N LEU A 207 20.86 9.04 -18.65
CA LEU A 207 22.15 9.02 -19.36
C LEU A 207 22.83 7.67 -19.23
N GLU A 208 22.86 7.08 -18.04
CA GLU A 208 23.40 5.74 -17.81
C GLU A 208 22.66 4.69 -18.66
N LEU A 209 21.32 4.74 -18.72
CA LEU A 209 20.54 3.83 -19.55
C LEU A 209 20.84 4.01 -21.05
N ALA A 210 20.99 5.25 -21.51
CA ALA A 210 21.36 5.55 -22.89
C ALA A 210 22.75 5.01 -23.23
N LEU A 211 23.72 5.15 -22.31
CA LEU A 211 25.07 4.60 -22.46
C LEU A 211 25.06 3.06 -22.52
N VAL A 212 24.25 2.41 -21.69
CA VAL A 212 24.10 0.95 -21.73
C VAL A 212 23.49 0.48 -23.05
N LEU A 213 22.41 1.12 -23.50
CA LEU A 213 21.81 0.78 -24.79
C LEU A 213 22.79 1.03 -25.95
N ALA A 214 23.53 2.13 -25.92
CA ALA A 214 24.58 2.41 -26.90
C ALA A 214 25.68 1.35 -26.87
N SER A 215 26.09 0.89 -25.68
CA SER A 215 27.07 -0.19 -25.55
C SER A 215 26.57 -1.52 -26.11
N VAL A 216 25.28 -1.84 -25.94
CA VAL A 216 24.66 -3.05 -26.54
C VAL A 216 24.67 -2.94 -28.06
N VAL A 217 24.32 -1.78 -28.62
CA VAL A 217 24.38 -1.56 -30.08
C VAL A 217 25.81 -1.65 -30.60
N LEU A 218 26.77 -1.02 -29.92
CA LEU A 218 28.18 -1.06 -30.29
C LEU A 218 28.73 -2.48 -30.27
N VAL A 219 28.51 -3.21 -29.18
CA VAL A 219 28.94 -4.61 -29.05
C VAL A 219 28.25 -5.47 -30.09
N GLY A 220 26.93 -5.33 -30.25
CA GLY A 220 26.17 -6.06 -31.26
C GLY A 220 26.68 -5.81 -32.68
N GLY A 221 27.03 -4.57 -33.02
CA GLY A 221 27.60 -4.22 -34.32
C GLY A 221 29.02 -4.76 -34.52
N VAL A 222 29.87 -4.75 -33.49
CA VAL A 222 31.22 -5.33 -33.56
C VAL A 222 31.16 -6.86 -33.71
N VAL A 223 30.26 -7.52 -32.97
CA VAL A 223 30.15 -8.99 -32.94
C VAL A 223 29.39 -9.53 -34.15
N PHE A 224 28.29 -8.89 -34.55
CA PHE A 224 27.33 -9.44 -35.52
C PHE A 224 27.26 -8.70 -36.86
N ASP A 225 27.69 -7.43 -36.94
CA ASP A 225 27.58 -6.60 -38.16
C ASP A 225 28.94 -6.37 -38.86
N GLY A 226 30.01 -7.00 -38.36
CA GLY A 226 31.33 -6.91 -38.99
C GLY A 226 31.99 -5.53 -38.91
N LEU A 227 31.48 -4.61 -38.08
CA LEU A 227 32.07 -3.29 -37.79
C LEU A 227 33.43 -3.40 -37.06
N GLY A 228 33.74 -4.57 -36.52
CA GLY A 228 35.02 -4.86 -35.88
C GLY A 228 36.19 -4.88 -36.88
N PRO A 229 37.39 -4.47 -36.45
CA PRO A 229 38.61 -4.63 -37.25
C PRO A 229 38.79 -6.07 -37.74
N GLY A 230 39.31 -6.23 -38.96
CA GLY A 230 39.45 -7.54 -39.62
C GLY A 230 40.27 -8.58 -38.84
N TRP A 231 41.19 -8.15 -37.97
CA TRP A 231 41.98 -9.03 -37.10
C TRP A 231 41.17 -9.67 -35.96
N MET A 232 39.98 -9.15 -35.66
CA MET A 232 39.08 -9.75 -34.67
C MET A 232 38.27 -10.93 -35.26
N ARG A 233 38.27 -11.10 -36.60
CA ARG A 233 37.54 -12.17 -37.28
C ARG A 233 38.18 -13.52 -36.91
N GLY A 234 37.45 -14.35 -36.16
CA GLY A 234 37.89 -15.67 -35.70
C GLY A 234 38.10 -15.79 -34.18
N TYR A 235 38.07 -14.69 -33.44
CA TYR A 235 38.00 -14.74 -31.98
C TYR A 235 36.54 -14.90 -31.51
N PRO A 236 36.31 -15.56 -30.36
CA PRO A 236 34.96 -15.72 -29.81
C PRO A 236 34.47 -14.42 -29.15
N LEU A 237 34.11 -13.43 -29.97
CA LEU A 237 33.70 -12.10 -29.50
C LEU A 237 32.30 -12.09 -28.88
N GLU A 238 31.49 -13.15 -29.04
CA GLU A 238 30.15 -13.28 -28.47
C GLU A 238 30.12 -13.10 -26.95
N PHE A 239 31.22 -13.38 -26.24
CA PHE A 239 31.33 -13.14 -24.79
C PHE A 239 31.29 -11.65 -24.41
N LEU A 240 31.62 -10.73 -25.33
CA LEU A 240 31.52 -9.28 -25.11
C LEU A 240 30.08 -8.81 -24.92
N CYS A 241 29.10 -9.63 -25.29
CA CYS A 241 27.69 -9.36 -25.08
C CYS A 241 27.29 -9.38 -23.60
N ILE A 242 28.03 -10.11 -22.75
CA ILE A 242 27.64 -10.34 -21.36
C ILE A 242 27.79 -9.08 -20.49
N PRO A 243 28.93 -8.36 -20.47
CA PRO A 243 29.11 -7.17 -19.62
C PRO A 243 28.01 -6.11 -19.68
N PRO A 244 27.53 -5.63 -20.85
CA PRO A 244 26.49 -4.60 -20.89
C PRO A 244 25.13 -5.12 -20.37
N LEU A 245 24.85 -6.42 -20.54
CA LEU A 245 23.64 -7.05 -20.01
C LEU A 245 23.69 -7.25 -18.51
N LEU A 246 24.85 -7.67 -17.98
CA LEU A 246 25.07 -7.73 -16.53
C LEU A 246 24.91 -6.35 -15.92
N PHE A 247 25.51 -5.32 -16.51
CA PHE A 247 25.36 -3.96 -16.03
C PHE A 247 23.88 -3.53 -16.03
N ALA A 248 23.13 -3.82 -17.10
CA ALA A 248 21.69 -3.54 -17.16
C ALA A 248 20.91 -4.26 -16.03
N ALA A 249 21.23 -5.53 -15.80
CA ALA A 249 20.61 -6.37 -14.77
C ALA A 249 20.88 -5.84 -13.35
N PHE A 250 22.14 -5.49 -13.04
CA PHE A 250 22.52 -4.96 -11.74
C PHE A 250 21.98 -3.55 -11.48
N ARG A 251 21.98 -2.69 -12.50
CA ARG A 251 21.75 -1.25 -12.30
C ARG A 251 20.28 -0.83 -12.38
N PHE A 252 19.51 -1.45 -13.27
CA PHE A 252 18.15 -1.01 -13.61
C PHE A 252 17.08 -2.08 -13.31
N GLY A 253 17.48 -3.35 -13.28
CA GLY A 253 16.62 -4.50 -13.00
C GLY A 253 16.05 -5.17 -14.26
N PRO A 254 15.04 -6.05 -14.10
CA PRO A 254 14.67 -7.03 -15.12
C PRO A 254 14.10 -6.41 -16.40
N ARG A 255 13.36 -5.29 -16.32
CA ARG A 255 12.73 -4.67 -17.50
C ARG A 255 13.76 -4.12 -18.50
N GLN A 256 14.73 -3.37 -18.02
CA GLN A 256 15.81 -2.82 -18.86
C GLN A 256 16.74 -3.93 -19.35
N ALA A 257 17.05 -4.91 -18.49
CA ALA A 257 17.79 -6.10 -18.90
C ALA A 257 17.08 -6.84 -20.05
N ALA A 258 15.75 -7.03 -19.95
CA ALA A 258 14.94 -7.63 -21.02
C ALA A 258 15.07 -6.85 -22.34
N THR A 259 15.00 -5.53 -22.24
CA THR A 259 15.10 -4.64 -23.41
C THR A 259 16.47 -4.77 -24.08
N CYS A 260 17.54 -4.83 -23.29
CA CYS A 260 18.89 -5.01 -23.80
C CYS A 260 19.08 -6.39 -24.44
N VAL A 261 18.56 -7.44 -23.83
CA VAL A 261 18.58 -8.81 -24.39
C VAL A 261 17.82 -8.87 -25.71
N ALA A 262 16.62 -8.27 -25.80
CA ALA A 262 15.86 -8.27 -27.05
C ALA A 262 16.51 -7.43 -28.16
N LEU A 263 17.12 -6.29 -27.81
CA LEU A 263 17.88 -5.48 -28.76
C LEU A 263 19.09 -6.26 -29.30
N LEU A 264 19.86 -6.91 -28.41
CA LEU A 264 20.98 -7.73 -28.82
C LEU A 264 20.52 -8.95 -29.65
N ALA A 265 19.41 -9.59 -29.27
CA ALA A 265 18.83 -10.69 -30.02
C ALA A 265 18.47 -10.27 -31.44
N LEU A 266 17.87 -9.08 -31.61
CA LEU A 266 17.57 -8.53 -32.92
C LEU A 266 18.83 -8.32 -33.77
N LEU A 267 19.88 -7.72 -33.19
CA LEU A 267 21.16 -7.52 -33.88
C LEU A 267 21.84 -8.84 -34.25
N ALA A 268 21.82 -9.82 -33.33
CA ALA A 268 22.39 -11.14 -33.55
C ALA A 268 21.65 -11.91 -34.65
N ILE A 269 20.31 -11.84 -34.68
CA ILE A 269 19.50 -12.41 -35.75
C ILE A 269 19.85 -11.75 -37.09
N ILE A 270 19.78 -10.42 -37.18
CA ILE A 270 20.05 -9.70 -38.44
C ILE A 270 21.46 -10.02 -38.97
N GLY A 271 22.48 -9.93 -38.10
CA GLY A 271 23.86 -10.19 -38.48
C GLY A 271 24.11 -11.63 -38.93
N THR A 272 23.59 -12.61 -38.18
CA THR A 272 23.72 -14.04 -38.55
C THR A 272 23.02 -14.33 -39.88
N LEU A 273 21.85 -13.72 -40.12
CA LEU A 273 21.11 -13.85 -41.38
C LEU A 273 21.81 -13.17 -42.56
N ALA A 274 22.57 -12.11 -42.31
CA ALA A 274 23.44 -11.48 -43.31
C ALA A 274 24.72 -12.29 -43.60
N GLY A 275 24.94 -13.42 -42.93
CA GLY A 275 26.16 -14.23 -43.05
C GLY A 275 27.34 -13.64 -42.27
N HIS A 276 27.07 -12.78 -41.28
CA HIS A 276 28.06 -12.14 -40.44
C HIS A 276 28.02 -12.69 -39.00
N GLY A 277 29.11 -12.45 -38.28
CA GLY A 277 29.24 -12.82 -36.87
C GLY A 277 29.56 -14.30 -36.62
N PRO A 278 29.69 -14.67 -35.33
CA PRO A 278 30.29 -15.95 -34.92
C PRO A 278 29.42 -17.18 -35.22
N PHE A 279 28.12 -16.99 -35.43
CA PHE A 279 27.15 -18.06 -35.65
C PHE A 279 26.89 -18.35 -37.12
N ALA A 280 27.39 -17.52 -38.05
CA ALA A 280 27.32 -17.83 -39.47
C ALA A 280 28.15 -19.08 -39.78
N ARG A 281 27.50 -20.10 -40.33
CA ARG A 281 28.07 -21.39 -40.74
C ARG A 281 27.63 -21.72 -42.16
N ASP A 282 28.28 -22.71 -42.77
CA ASP A 282 27.95 -23.18 -44.12
C ASP A 282 26.50 -23.70 -44.20
N SER A 283 26.05 -24.36 -43.12
CA SER A 283 24.66 -24.74 -42.95
C SER A 283 23.87 -23.66 -42.19
N GLN A 284 22.77 -23.22 -42.79
CA GLN A 284 21.85 -22.28 -42.16
C GLN A 284 21.18 -22.89 -40.92
N ASN A 285 20.85 -24.19 -40.95
CA ASN A 285 20.28 -24.86 -39.79
C ASN A 285 21.26 -24.83 -38.60
N GLU A 286 22.54 -25.11 -38.86
CA GLU A 286 23.60 -25.01 -37.85
C GLU A 286 23.72 -23.58 -37.30
N SER A 287 23.66 -22.57 -38.18
CA SER A 287 23.69 -21.17 -37.78
C SER A 287 22.53 -20.80 -36.85
N LEU A 288 21.32 -21.27 -37.16
CA LEU A 288 20.13 -21.06 -36.35
C LEU A 288 20.23 -21.74 -34.98
N LEU A 289 20.70 -22.99 -34.93
CA LEU A 289 20.86 -23.74 -33.69
C LEU A 289 21.88 -23.06 -32.75
N LEU A 290 23.01 -22.60 -33.28
CA LEU A 290 24.02 -21.87 -32.50
C LEU A 290 23.49 -20.54 -31.97
N LEU A 291 22.80 -19.77 -32.83
CA LEU A 291 22.19 -18.51 -32.44
C LEU A 291 21.11 -18.72 -31.36
N GLN A 292 20.24 -19.72 -31.52
CA GLN A 292 19.21 -20.08 -30.53
C GLN A 292 19.84 -20.48 -29.20
N ALA A 293 20.85 -21.35 -29.21
CA ALA A 293 21.58 -21.74 -28.02
C ALA A 293 22.16 -20.53 -27.29
N PHE A 294 22.82 -19.63 -28.03
CA PHE A 294 23.38 -18.40 -27.49
C PHE A 294 22.31 -17.51 -26.83
N LEU A 295 21.19 -17.23 -27.52
CA LEU A 295 20.12 -16.39 -26.98
C LEU A 295 19.47 -17.01 -25.73
N MET A 296 19.26 -18.32 -25.72
CA MET A 296 18.73 -19.01 -24.54
C MET A 296 19.72 -18.95 -23.37
N THR A 297 21.00 -19.22 -23.58
CA THR A 297 22.02 -19.09 -22.52
C THR A 297 22.06 -17.66 -21.98
N LEU A 298 22.00 -16.67 -22.86
CA LEU A 298 22.01 -15.26 -22.49
C LEU A 298 20.80 -14.89 -21.62
N THR A 299 19.60 -15.32 -22.01
CA THR A 299 18.37 -15.06 -21.25
C THR A 299 18.38 -15.76 -19.89
N ILE A 300 18.83 -17.02 -19.85
CA ILE A 300 18.92 -17.84 -18.63
C ILE A 300 19.96 -17.29 -17.65
N VAL A 301 21.01 -16.64 -18.10
CA VAL A 301 21.98 -15.97 -17.23
C VAL A 301 21.47 -14.61 -16.77
N THR A 302 20.96 -13.80 -17.71
CA THR A 302 20.66 -12.38 -17.46
C THR A 302 19.41 -12.19 -16.60
N PHE A 303 18.34 -12.95 -16.84
CA PHE A 303 17.06 -12.72 -16.15
C PHE A 303 17.04 -13.16 -14.69
N PRO A 304 17.46 -14.39 -14.34
CA PRO A 304 17.61 -14.79 -12.95
C PRO A 304 18.51 -13.85 -12.18
N LEU A 305 19.62 -13.39 -12.76
CA LEU A 305 20.50 -12.44 -12.12
C LEU A 305 19.79 -11.10 -11.84
N ALA A 306 19.10 -10.53 -12.83
CA ALA A 306 18.34 -9.29 -12.64
C ALA A 306 17.25 -9.45 -11.57
N ALA A 307 16.63 -10.63 -11.48
CA ALA A 307 15.65 -10.95 -10.46
C ALA A 307 16.27 -11.06 -9.05
N VAL A 308 17.41 -11.75 -8.90
CA VAL A 308 18.14 -11.87 -7.62
C VAL A 308 18.57 -10.49 -7.11
N VAL A 309 19.13 -9.64 -7.98
CA VAL A 309 19.55 -8.29 -7.59
C VAL A 309 18.35 -7.48 -7.11
N ARG A 310 17.23 -7.53 -7.85
CA ARG A 310 16.00 -6.83 -7.46
C ARG A 310 15.43 -7.36 -6.13
N GLU A 311 15.50 -8.66 -5.89
CA GLU A 311 15.05 -9.29 -4.64
C GLU A 311 15.91 -8.85 -3.45
N HIS A 312 17.23 -8.76 -3.64
CA HIS A 312 18.17 -8.24 -2.64
C HIS A 312 17.86 -6.78 -2.30
N GLU A 313 17.76 -5.90 -3.31
CA GLU A 313 17.42 -4.48 -3.11
C GLU A 313 16.09 -4.30 -2.35
N ARG A 314 15.07 -5.12 -2.67
CA ARG A 314 13.77 -5.06 -2.00
C ARG A 314 13.86 -5.51 -0.55
N THR A 315 14.65 -6.55 -0.27
CA THR A 315 14.86 -7.07 1.08
C THR A 315 15.59 -6.04 1.93
N GLU A 316 16.65 -5.44 1.41
CA GLU A 316 17.39 -4.36 2.08
C GLU A 316 16.49 -3.15 2.33
N ALA A 317 15.69 -2.71 1.35
CA ALA A 317 14.78 -1.60 1.51
C ALA A 317 13.67 -1.89 2.55
N ALA A 318 13.19 -3.13 2.62
CA ALA A 318 12.21 -3.56 3.62
C ALA A 318 12.82 -3.59 5.03
N LEU A 319 14.06 -4.09 5.15
CA LEU A 319 14.82 -4.09 6.40
C LEU A 319 15.09 -2.65 6.86
N ALA A 320 15.59 -1.78 5.98
CA ALA A 320 15.84 -0.37 6.28
C ALA A 320 14.56 0.36 6.69
N ARG A 321 13.43 0.09 6.03
CA ARG A 321 12.13 0.65 6.42
C ARG A 321 11.70 0.20 7.81
N THR A 322 11.85 -1.09 8.11
CA THR A 322 11.47 -1.65 9.42
C THR A 322 12.38 -1.10 10.51
N ALA A 323 13.68 -1.01 10.25
CA ALA A 323 14.66 -0.39 11.14
C ALA A 323 14.34 1.09 11.41
N ALA A 324 13.96 1.85 10.38
CA ALA A 324 13.54 3.24 10.54
C ALA A 324 12.26 3.37 11.40
N ILE A 325 11.26 2.52 11.19
CA ILE A 325 10.04 2.50 12.01
C ILE A 325 10.38 2.24 13.49
N VAL A 326 11.28 1.30 13.77
CA VAL A 326 11.74 0.99 15.13
C VAL A 326 12.56 2.14 15.72
N ALA A 327 13.48 2.73 14.93
CA ALA A 327 14.35 3.81 15.37
C ALA A 327 13.56 5.05 15.80
N PHE A 328 12.58 5.48 15.00
CA PHE A 328 11.77 6.68 15.24
C PHE A 328 10.52 6.47 16.09
N SER A 329 10.33 5.28 16.68
CA SER A 329 9.24 5.04 17.62
C SER A 329 9.41 5.91 18.87
N ASP A 330 8.31 6.50 19.36
CA ASP A 330 8.29 7.22 20.63
C ASP A 330 8.36 6.28 21.84
N ASP A 331 7.81 5.08 21.71
CA ASP A 331 8.00 4.03 22.70
C ASP A 331 9.45 3.51 22.65
N ALA A 332 10.01 3.21 23.82
CA ALA A 332 11.32 2.60 23.94
C ALA A 332 11.26 1.12 23.53
N ILE A 333 12.05 0.74 22.52
CA ILE A 333 12.14 -0.63 21.99
C ILE A 333 13.55 -1.16 22.25
N ILE A 334 13.62 -2.26 22.99
CA ILE A 334 14.88 -2.81 23.51
C ILE A 334 14.95 -4.30 23.22
N GLY A 335 15.98 -4.72 22.48
CA GLY A 335 16.35 -6.13 22.32
C GLY A 335 17.32 -6.57 23.39
N LYS A 336 17.19 -7.81 23.87
CA LYS A 336 18.12 -8.43 24.82
C LYS A 336 18.24 -9.94 24.63
N THR A 337 19.35 -10.51 25.09
CA THR A 337 19.55 -11.96 25.18
C THR A 337 18.67 -12.56 26.29
N LEU A 338 18.61 -13.90 26.34
CA LEU A 338 17.94 -14.62 27.45
C LEU A 338 18.65 -14.46 28.80
N ASP A 339 19.86 -13.92 28.81
CA ASP A 339 20.62 -13.56 30.02
C ASP A 339 20.42 -12.08 30.39
N GLY A 340 19.55 -11.37 29.67
CA GLY A 340 19.22 -9.97 29.93
C GLY A 340 20.25 -8.97 29.42
N VAL A 341 21.23 -9.38 28.61
CA VAL A 341 22.21 -8.47 27.99
C VAL A 341 21.55 -7.73 26.83
N ILE A 342 21.61 -6.39 26.82
CA ILE A 342 21.01 -5.54 25.81
C ILE A 342 21.72 -5.73 24.46
N THR A 343 20.96 -6.01 23.41
CA THR A 343 21.45 -6.21 22.03
C THR A 343 20.97 -5.13 21.07
N SER A 344 19.88 -4.43 21.38
CA SER A 344 19.43 -3.28 20.59
C SER A 344 18.75 -2.23 21.47
N TRP A 345 18.88 -0.96 21.06
CA TRP A 345 18.41 0.21 21.78
C TRP A 345 18.00 1.28 20.78
N ASN A 346 16.69 1.60 20.69
CA ASN A 346 16.19 2.61 19.74
C ASN A 346 16.25 4.05 20.30
N GLU A 347 15.98 5.05 19.48
CA GLU A 347 16.00 6.46 19.93
C GLU A 347 14.93 6.75 21.00
N GLY A 348 13.80 6.05 20.96
CA GLY A 348 12.78 6.12 22.02
C GLY A 348 13.35 5.71 23.38
N ALA A 349 14.20 4.69 23.43
CA ALA A 349 14.88 4.24 24.64
C ALA A 349 15.95 5.24 25.11
N GLU A 350 16.69 5.86 24.18
CA GLU A 350 17.63 6.95 24.51
C GLU A 350 16.90 8.15 25.13
N ARG A 351 15.79 8.58 24.53
CA ARG A 351 14.96 9.70 25.05
C ARG A 351 14.37 9.37 26.42
N LEU A 352 13.87 8.14 26.61
CA LEU A 352 13.21 7.73 27.84
C LEU A 352 14.21 7.60 29.00
N TYR A 353 15.30 6.87 28.80
CA TYR A 353 16.23 6.50 29.87
C TYR A 353 17.52 7.33 29.93
N GLY A 354 17.85 8.10 28.89
CA GLY A 354 19.00 9.01 28.86
C GLY A 354 20.35 8.35 28.62
N TYR A 355 20.38 7.05 28.28
CA TYR A 355 21.58 6.34 27.85
C TYR A 355 21.64 6.32 26.32
N ALA A 356 22.80 6.66 25.75
CA ALA A 356 23.03 6.44 24.32
C ALA A 356 23.13 4.95 24.02
N ALA A 357 22.79 4.52 22.80
CA ALA A 357 22.85 3.12 22.38
C ALA A 357 24.24 2.51 22.60
N ALA A 358 25.30 3.28 22.35
CA ALA A 358 26.70 2.87 22.58
C ALA A 358 27.03 2.63 24.07
N GLU A 359 26.28 3.24 24.99
CA GLU A 359 26.44 3.05 26.44
C GLU A 359 25.58 1.89 26.97
N ALA A 360 24.44 1.62 26.34
CA ALA A 360 23.49 0.61 26.79
C ALA A 360 23.73 -0.78 26.19
N ILE A 361 24.10 -0.86 24.91
CA ILE A 361 24.31 -2.14 24.21
C ILE A 361 25.51 -2.87 24.83
N GLY A 362 25.34 -4.17 25.09
CA GLY A 362 26.34 -5.02 25.76
C GLY A 362 26.22 -5.03 27.29
N TRP A 363 25.42 -4.13 27.88
CA TRP A 363 25.17 -4.10 29.32
C TRP A 363 23.89 -4.85 29.70
N PRO A 364 23.78 -5.33 30.96
CA PRO A 364 22.55 -5.94 31.45
C PRO A 364 21.39 -4.94 31.53
N ILE A 365 20.17 -5.40 31.24
CA ILE A 365 18.94 -4.59 31.32
C ILE A 365 18.63 -4.09 32.74
N SER A 366 19.28 -4.66 33.78
CA SER A 366 19.20 -4.17 35.15
C SER A 366 19.68 -2.72 35.30
N LEU A 367 20.44 -2.17 34.33
CA LEU A 367 20.84 -0.77 34.28
C LEU A 367 19.67 0.22 34.46
N VAL A 368 18.48 -0.13 33.97
CA VAL A 368 17.27 0.72 34.05
C VAL A 368 16.25 0.20 35.06
N ILE A 369 16.57 -0.83 35.82
CA ILE A 369 15.68 -1.44 36.83
C ILE A 369 16.14 -0.96 38.22
N PRO A 370 15.26 -0.35 39.03
CA PRO A 370 15.58 0.01 40.42
C PRO A 370 15.99 -1.23 41.23
N HIS A 371 16.92 -1.07 42.17
CA HIS A 371 17.46 -2.21 42.93
C HIS A 371 16.35 -3.02 43.63
N GLU A 372 15.32 -2.34 44.14
CA GLU A 372 14.17 -2.94 44.82
C GLU A 372 13.32 -3.84 43.90
N LEU A 373 13.36 -3.60 42.59
CA LEU A 373 12.59 -4.32 41.56
C LEU A 373 13.45 -5.33 40.78
N SER A 374 14.69 -5.59 41.21
CA SER A 374 15.59 -6.53 40.52
C SER A 374 15.05 -7.96 40.47
N HIS A 375 14.14 -8.32 41.39
CA HIS A 375 13.49 -9.62 41.45
C HIS A 375 12.49 -9.88 40.29
N GLU A 376 12.04 -8.83 39.57
CA GLU A 376 11.15 -8.97 38.41
C GLU A 376 11.85 -9.71 37.25
N LEU A 377 13.17 -9.53 37.09
CA LEU A 377 13.90 -9.96 35.90
C LEU A 377 13.98 -11.50 35.78
N PRO A 378 14.34 -12.27 36.82
CA PRO A 378 14.32 -13.74 36.75
C PRO A 378 12.96 -14.32 36.36
N GLU A 379 11.86 -13.81 36.94
CA GLU A 379 10.51 -14.28 36.67
C GLU A 379 10.10 -14.04 35.20
N ILE A 380 10.38 -12.84 34.69
CA ILE A 380 10.14 -12.47 33.30
C ILE A 380 10.94 -13.38 32.36
N LEU A 381 12.23 -13.62 32.66
CA LEU A 381 13.09 -14.48 31.83
C LEU A 381 12.59 -15.93 31.82
N GLU A 382 12.12 -16.46 32.95
CA GLU A 382 11.57 -17.82 33.01
C GLU A 382 10.31 -17.96 32.15
N ARG A 383 9.38 -17.01 32.23
CA ARG A 383 8.18 -16.98 31.38
C ARG A 383 8.54 -16.90 29.90
N LEU A 384 9.52 -16.07 29.54
CA LEU A 384 10.00 -15.95 28.16
C LEU A 384 10.66 -17.23 27.65
N ARG A 385 11.40 -17.97 28.49
CA ARG A 385 11.97 -19.29 28.13
C ARG A 385 10.90 -20.33 27.84
N ARG A 386 9.71 -20.21 28.44
CA ARG A 386 8.53 -21.03 28.11
C ARG A 386 7.78 -20.54 26.86
N GLY A 387 8.25 -19.48 26.21
CA GLY A 387 7.62 -18.88 25.03
C GLY A 387 6.43 -17.98 25.33
N GLU A 388 6.20 -17.66 26.61
CA GLU A 388 5.11 -16.78 27.02
C GLU A 388 5.47 -15.31 26.77
N ARG A 389 4.47 -14.55 26.31
CA ARG A 389 4.53 -13.10 26.27
C ARG A 389 4.12 -12.52 27.62
N VAL A 390 4.81 -11.49 28.07
CA VAL A 390 4.41 -10.69 29.22
C VAL A 390 3.73 -9.42 28.69
N GLU A 391 2.43 -9.28 28.93
CA GLU A 391 1.64 -8.16 28.43
C GLU A 391 1.44 -7.08 29.49
N HIS A 392 1.61 -5.82 29.09
CA HIS A 392 1.11 -4.61 29.75
C HIS A 392 1.20 -4.59 31.29
N PHE A 393 2.36 -4.93 31.86
CA PHE A 393 2.56 -4.74 33.29
C PHE A 393 3.15 -3.36 33.56
N GLU A 394 2.57 -2.63 34.50
CA GLU A 394 3.06 -1.32 34.92
C GLU A 394 4.12 -1.49 36.01
N THR A 395 5.29 -0.89 35.80
CA THR A 395 6.41 -0.97 36.75
C THR A 395 7.17 0.36 36.76
N LYS A 396 8.18 0.47 37.63
CA LYS A 396 9.08 1.62 37.69
C LYS A 396 10.42 1.28 37.06
N ARG A 397 10.98 2.26 36.36
CA ARG A 397 12.34 2.21 35.82
C ARG A 397 13.11 3.43 36.28
N VAL A 398 14.43 3.37 36.18
CA VAL A 398 15.34 4.45 36.55
C VAL A 398 16.13 4.91 35.32
N ALA A 399 16.15 6.21 35.08
CA ALA A 399 16.97 6.83 34.04
C ALA A 399 18.41 7.08 34.53
N LYS A 400 19.32 7.38 33.60
CA LYS A 400 20.74 7.68 33.89
C LYS A 400 20.96 8.77 34.94
N ASN A 401 20.05 9.75 35.01
CA ASN A 401 20.08 10.84 35.98
C ASN A 401 19.43 10.49 37.35
N GLY A 402 19.06 9.23 37.58
CA GLY A 402 18.39 8.78 38.80
C GLY A 402 16.88 9.04 38.85
N ARG A 403 16.29 9.65 37.81
CA ARG A 403 14.85 9.91 37.75
C ARG A 403 14.07 8.59 37.65
N HIS A 404 13.09 8.40 38.53
CA HIS A 404 12.11 7.33 38.41
C HIS A 404 11.06 7.64 37.34
N ILE A 405 10.75 6.65 36.52
CA ILE A 405 9.80 6.73 35.41
C ILE A 405 8.79 5.60 35.57
N ASP A 406 7.51 5.94 35.58
CA ASP A 406 6.44 4.94 35.51
C ASP A 406 6.29 4.49 34.05
N VAL A 407 6.48 3.19 33.82
CA VAL A 407 6.40 2.62 32.48
C VAL A 407 5.40 1.48 32.42
N SER A 408 4.71 1.36 31.29
CA SER A 408 4.02 0.12 30.92
C SER A 408 4.92 -0.69 30.00
N VAL A 409 5.23 -1.91 30.39
CA VAL A 409 6.20 -2.76 29.67
C VAL A 409 5.48 -3.97 29.08
N THR A 410 5.75 -4.22 27.80
CA THR A 410 5.40 -5.47 27.13
C THR A 410 6.67 -6.17 26.69
N ILE A 411 6.75 -7.48 26.92
CA ILE A 411 7.95 -8.27 26.62
C ILE A 411 7.56 -9.50 25.81
N SER A 412 8.18 -9.64 24.64
CA SER A 412 7.91 -10.71 23.68
C SER A 412 9.17 -11.52 23.39
N PRO A 413 9.10 -12.86 23.28
CA PRO A 413 10.24 -13.67 22.89
C PRO A 413 10.62 -13.43 21.43
N VAL A 414 11.92 -13.43 21.14
CA VAL A 414 12.47 -13.34 19.77
C VAL A 414 12.93 -14.73 19.35
N ARG A 415 12.54 -15.17 18.15
CA ARG A 415 12.79 -16.51 17.64
C ARG A 415 13.74 -16.49 16.43
N ASP A 416 14.55 -17.53 16.30
CA ASP A 416 15.37 -17.77 15.12
C ASP A 416 14.55 -18.43 13.97
N PRO A 417 15.10 -18.57 12.76
CA PRO A 417 14.42 -19.25 11.65
C PRO A 417 14.09 -20.74 11.90
N ARG A 418 14.59 -21.34 12.98
CA ARG A 418 14.30 -22.71 13.42
C ARG A 418 13.27 -22.75 14.56
N ASP A 419 12.56 -21.64 14.78
CA ASP A 419 11.54 -21.46 15.82
C ASP A 419 12.07 -21.57 17.27
N ARG A 420 13.39 -21.41 17.48
CA ARG A 420 14.00 -21.44 18.82
C ARG A 420 14.05 -20.04 19.39
N ILE A 421 13.74 -19.90 20.68
CA ILE A 421 13.80 -18.62 21.39
C ILE A 421 15.27 -18.26 21.62
N VAL A 422 15.72 -17.14 21.06
CA VAL A 422 17.11 -16.66 21.13
C VAL A 422 17.27 -15.40 21.97
N GLY A 423 16.17 -14.76 22.35
CA GLY A 423 16.19 -13.53 23.15
C GLY A 423 14.80 -12.99 23.41
N ALA A 424 14.73 -11.71 23.75
CA ALA A 424 13.48 -11.01 24.02
C ALA A 424 13.51 -9.56 23.54
N SER A 425 12.37 -9.09 23.05
CA SER A 425 12.12 -7.68 22.74
C SER A 425 11.20 -7.09 23.80
N SER A 426 11.57 -5.93 24.34
CA SER A 426 10.79 -5.16 25.31
C SER A 426 10.34 -3.86 24.67
N ILE A 427 9.06 -3.54 24.81
CA ILE A 427 8.49 -2.23 24.49
C ILE A 427 8.11 -1.58 25.81
N ALA A 428 8.65 -0.40 26.10
CA ALA A 428 8.35 0.37 27.30
C ALA A 428 7.76 1.74 26.91
N ARG A 429 6.57 2.01 27.41
CA ARG A 429 5.86 3.28 27.23
C ARG A 429 5.86 4.08 28.51
N ASP A 430 6.22 5.36 28.43
CA ASP A 430 6.10 6.29 29.56
C ASP A 430 4.61 6.53 29.87
N ILE A 431 4.23 6.25 31.12
CA ILE A 431 2.88 6.48 31.64
C ILE A 431 2.89 7.44 32.84
N THR A 432 4.01 8.10 33.10
CA THR A 432 4.19 9.02 34.23
C THR A 432 3.17 10.15 34.21
N HIS A 433 2.97 10.79 33.05
CA HIS A 433 1.97 11.85 32.90
C HIS A 433 0.53 11.33 33.14
N ARG A 434 0.22 10.15 32.58
CA ARG A 434 -1.08 9.50 32.76
C ARG A 434 -1.36 9.22 34.24
N LYS A 435 -0.43 8.60 34.96
CA LYS A 435 -0.59 8.31 36.39
C LYS A 435 -0.75 9.58 37.25
N ARG A 436 -0.02 10.65 36.95
CA ARG A 436 -0.18 11.94 37.65
C ARG A 436 -1.55 12.56 37.39
N SER A 437 -2.03 12.51 36.15
CA SER A 437 -3.38 12.99 35.82
C SER A 437 -4.48 12.15 36.47
N GLU A 438 -4.33 10.83 36.53
CA GLU A 438 -5.29 9.96 37.21
C GLU A 438 -5.30 10.20 38.73
N ALA A 439 -4.12 10.39 39.35
CA ALA A 439 -4.01 10.64 40.78
C ALA A 439 -4.67 11.98 41.18
N THR A 440 -4.39 13.05 40.43
CA THR A 440 -4.99 14.38 40.67
C THR A 440 -6.50 14.38 40.46
N THR A 441 -7.01 13.65 39.46
CA THR A 441 -8.47 13.49 39.29
C THR A 441 -9.10 12.70 40.43
N ARG A 442 -8.48 11.59 40.86
CA ARG A 442 -8.98 10.80 42.00
C ARG A 442 -9.02 11.60 43.30
N GLU A 443 -7.99 12.40 43.55
CA GLU A 443 -7.93 13.31 44.69
C GLU A 443 -9.07 14.34 44.62
N ARG A 444 -9.28 14.97 43.48
CA ARG A 444 -10.40 15.91 43.26
C ARG A 444 -11.77 15.26 43.42
N ASP A 445 -11.97 14.05 42.92
CA ASP A 445 -13.25 13.35 43.05
C ASP A 445 -13.52 12.92 44.49
N THR A 446 -12.47 12.53 45.22
CA THR A 446 -12.55 12.23 46.65
C THR A 446 -12.93 13.48 47.44
N LEU A 447 -12.27 14.61 47.17
CA LEU A 447 -12.58 15.90 47.79
C LEU A 447 -14.02 16.36 47.46
N ARG A 448 -14.45 16.24 46.21
CA ARG A 448 -15.83 16.53 45.78
C ARG A 448 -16.87 15.65 46.49
N SER A 449 -16.59 14.36 46.65
CA SER A 449 -17.47 13.44 47.37
C SER A 449 -17.63 13.84 48.84
N VAL A 450 -16.51 14.11 49.52
CA VAL A 450 -16.52 14.59 50.91
C VAL A 450 -17.25 15.93 51.03
N ALA A 451 -17.01 16.86 50.11
CA ALA A 451 -17.67 18.17 50.10
C ALA A 451 -19.19 18.07 49.89
N SER A 452 -19.65 17.20 48.98
CA SER A 452 -21.07 16.95 48.74
C SER A 452 -21.78 16.36 49.96
N LEU A 453 -21.14 15.39 50.63
CA LEU A 453 -21.69 14.78 51.86
C LEU A 453 -21.77 15.80 52.99
N ALA A 454 -20.74 16.64 53.16
CA ALA A 454 -20.72 17.69 54.17
C ALA A 454 -21.82 18.75 53.94
N ALA A 455 -22.06 19.13 52.68
CA ALA A 455 -23.13 20.07 52.32
C ALA A 455 -24.53 19.48 52.56
N GLY A 456 -24.75 18.20 52.24
CA GLY A 456 -25.99 17.48 52.52
C GLY A 456 -26.27 17.40 54.03
N ALA A 457 -25.29 16.94 54.81
CA ALA A 457 -25.40 16.86 56.27
C ALA A 457 -25.68 18.23 56.91
N ALA A 458 -25.04 19.30 56.44
CA ALA A 458 -25.30 20.65 56.92
C ALA A 458 -26.75 21.10 56.65
N HIS A 459 -27.33 20.72 55.52
CA HIS A 459 -28.73 21.05 55.21
C HIS A 459 -29.70 20.27 56.12
N GLU A 460 -29.46 18.98 56.29
CA GLU A 460 -30.27 18.12 57.16
C GLU A 460 -30.19 18.50 58.63
N ILE A 461 -29.06 19.02 59.11
CA ILE A 461 -28.90 19.52 60.50
C ILE A 461 -29.58 20.88 60.69
N ASN A 462 -29.56 21.76 59.68
CA ASN A 462 -30.19 23.09 59.80
C ASN A 462 -31.72 23.02 59.91
N ASN A 463 -32.36 22.06 59.25
CA ASN A 463 -33.82 21.90 59.27
C ASN A 463 -34.39 21.70 60.68
N PRO A 464 -33.96 20.69 61.48
CA PRO A 464 -34.44 20.52 62.85
C PRO A 464 -33.95 21.63 63.78
N LEU A 465 -32.76 22.20 63.58
CA LEU A 465 -32.30 23.34 64.39
C LEU A 465 -33.18 24.58 64.21
N ALA A 466 -33.65 24.85 62.99
CA ALA A 466 -34.58 25.95 62.73
C ALA A 466 -35.93 25.73 63.45
N VAL A 467 -36.41 24.50 63.49
CA VAL A 467 -37.63 24.13 64.23
C VAL A 467 -37.44 24.28 65.74
N ILE A 468 -36.35 23.72 66.30
CA ILE A 468 -36.01 23.84 67.73
C ILE A 468 -35.92 25.31 68.12
N MET A 469 -35.21 26.12 67.33
CA MET A 469 -35.06 27.55 67.58
C MET A 469 -36.40 28.27 67.56
N GLY A 470 -37.25 28.01 66.57
CA GLY A 470 -38.59 28.61 66.48
C GLY A 470 -39.48 28.26 67.67
N GLN A 471 -39.49 26.99 68.10
CA GLN A 471 -40.26 26.54 69.27
C GLN A 471 -39.73 27.15 70.58
N VAL A 472 -38.41 27.20 70.73
CA VAL A 472 -37.76 27.77 71.92
C VAL A 472 -37.97 29.29 71.98
N GLN A 473 -37.99 29.99 70.83
CA GLN A 473 -38.32 31.42 70.74
C GLN A 473 -39.77 31.69 71.15
N LEU A 474 -40.74 30.91 70.65
CA LEU A 474 -42.15 31.04 71.05
C LEU A 474 -42.33 30.81 72.56
N LEU A 475 -41.67 29.79 73.12
CA LEU A 475 -41.69 29.52 74.56
C LEU A 475 -40.97 30.59 75.39
N SER A 476 -40.00 31.30 74.80
CA SER A 476 -39.24 32.34 75.50
C SER A 476 -40.07 33.58 75.85
N ASP A 477 -41.15 33.82 75.10
CA ASP A 477 -42.08 34.93 75.32
C ASP A 477 -43.14 34.60 76.40
N GLU A 478 -43.40 33.32 76.66
CA GLU A 478 -44.44 32.85 77.60
C GLU A 478 -43.91 32.47 79.00
N VAL A 479 -42.61 32.20 79.14
CA VAL A 479 -42.01 31.66 80.38
C VAL A 479 -41.31 32.74 81.20
N VAL A 480 -41.80 32.97 82.43
CA VAL A 480 -41.21 33.90 83.41
C VAL A 480 -40.69 33.15 84.64
N GLY A 481 -39.49 33.52 85.13
CA GLY A 481 -38.84 32.90 86.31
C GLY A 481 -37.58 32.08 85.97
N PRO A 482 -37.11 31.19 86.88
CA PRO A 482 -35.83 30.48 86.75
C PRO A 482 -35.70 29.61 85.48
N ALA A 483 -36.83 29.24 84.86
CA ALA A 483 -36.87 28.46 83.62
C ALA A 483 -36.42 29.24 82.37
N ARG A 484 -36.46 30.59 82.40
CA ARG A 484 -36.00 31.45 81.29
C ARG A 484 -34.49 31.33 81.04
N HIS A 485 -33.72 31.05 82.08
CA HIS A 485 -32.28 30.82 81.96
C HIS A 485 -31.98 29.58 81.11
N ARG A 486 -32.73 28.48 81.32
CA ARG A 486 -32.61 27.25 80.51
C ARG A 486 -33.00 27.44 79.05
N ILE A 487 -34.01 28.27 78.76
CA ILE A 487 -34.39 28.64 77.39
C ILE A 487 -33.26 29.42 76.70
N THR A 488 -32.63 30.33 77.43
CA THR A 488 -31.49 31.12 76.93
C THR A 488 -30.28 30.23 76.62
N GLU A 489 -29.96 29.27 77.50
CA GLU A 489 -28.91 28.28 77.27
C GLU A 489 -29.16 27.41 76.03
N ILE A 490 -30.42 27.01 75.78
CA ILE A 490 -30.80 26.23 74.59
C ILE A 490 -30.65 27.06 73.32
N LEU A 491 -31.05 28.34 73.32
CA LEU A 491 -30.84 29.25 72.19
C LEU A 491 -29.35 29.44 71.89
N GLU A 492 -28.53 29.68 72.92
CA GLU A 492 -27.07 29.81 72.77
C GLU A 492 -26.41 28.51 72.30
N ALA A 493 -26.90 27.35 72.72
CA ALA A 493 -26.42 26.05 72.23
C ALA A 493 -26.80 25.86 70.75
N THR A 494 -28.02 26.21 70.35
CA THR A 494 -28.52 26.11 68.97
C THR A 494 -27.75 27.04 68.04
N ASP A 495 -27.46 28.27 68.48
CA ASP A 495 -26.63 29.24 67.75
C ASP A 495 -25.18 28.77 67.61
N ARG A 496 -24.60 28.14 68.64
CA ARG A 496 -23.28 27.52 68.57
C ARG A 496 -23.23 26.39 67.53
N ILE A 497 -24.25 25.52 67.50
CA ILE A 497 -24.34 24.45 66.51
C ILE A 497 -24.50 25.03 65.10
N ARG A 498 -25.35 26.05 64.91
CA ARG A 498 -25.49 26.75 63.62
C ARG A 498 -24.17 27.37 63.15
N ALA A 499 -23.38 27.96 64.05
CA ALA A 499 -22.06 28.51 63.73
C ALA A 499 -21.06 27.42 63.33
N ILE A 500 -21.10 26.24 63.95
CA ILE A 500 -20.28 25.08 63.57
C ILE A 500 -20.67 24.58 62.18
N VAL A 501 -21.97 24.42 61.92
CA VAL A 501 -22.50 24.01 60.61
C VAL A 501 -22.18 25.03 59.52
N ALA A 502 -22.23 26.33 59.84
CA ALA A 502 -21.83 27.39 58.93
C ALA A 502 -20.32 27.36 58.60
N ARG A 503 -19.46 27.05 59.59
CA ARG A 503 -18.01 26.85 59.35
C ARG A 503 -17.74 25.60 58.50
N MET A 504 -18.47 24.51 58.73
CA MET A 504 -18.42 23.29 57.91
C MET A 504 -18.79 23.57 56.44
N ARG A 505 -19.74 24.50 56.21
CA ARG A 505 -20.11 25.01 54.88
C ARG A 505 -19.09 25.97 54.25
N HIS A 506 -18.24 26.60 55.07
CA HIS A 506 -17.20 27.51 54.60
C HIS A 506 -15.92 26.78 54.21
N VAL A 507 -15.53 25.72 54.93
CA VAL A 507 -14.44 24.82 54.53
C VAL A 507 -14.74 24.16 53.17
N THR A 508 -16.01 23.97 52.83
CA THR A 508 -16.47 23.43 51.54
C THR A 508 -16.56 24.46 50.40
N ARG A 509 -16.37 25.76 50.66
CA ARG A 509 -16.47 26.83 49.64
C ARG A 509 -15.11 27.38 49.18
N VAL A 510 -14.04 27.11 49.92
CA VAL A 510 -12.73 27.75 49.71
C VAL A 510 -11.87 27.08 48.62
N GLU A 511 -12.25 25.92 48.07
CA GLU A 511 -11.48 25.28 46.96
C GLU A 511 -12.13 25.44 45.56
N LEU A 512 -13.11 26.33 45.40
CA LEU A 512 -13.68 26.64 44.07
C LEU A 512 -13.10 27.90 43.41
N PHE A 513 -12.09 28.53 44.02
CA PHE A 513 -11.39 29.68 43.45
C PHE A 513 -9.87 29.49 43.53
N GLU A 514 -9.35 28.57 42.73
CA GLU A 514 -8.03 28.79 42.11
C GLU A 514 -8.26 28.97 40.61
N GLU A 515 -7.84 30.16 40.16
CA GLU A 515 -7.88 30.64 38.79
C GLU A 515 -7.31 29.59 37.83
N SER A 516 -8.07 29.24 36.79
CA SER A 516 -7.48 28.65 35.59
C SER A 516 -7.05 29.81 34.70
N PRO A 517 -5.74 30.07 34.51
CA PRO A 517 -5.32 31.04 33.51
C PRO A 517 -5.62 30.43 32.14
N GLY A 518 -6.63 30.98 31.44
CA GLY A 518 -6.85 30.69 30.02
C GLY A 518 -8.15 29.98 29.64
N LEU A 519 -9.30 30.33 30.24
CA LEU A 519 -10.59 29.99 29.61
C LEU A 519 -10.87 30.96 28.43
N PRO A 520 -11.15 30.45 27.22
CA PRO A 520 -11.57 31.29 26.09
C PRO A 520 -12.83 32.10 26.45
N PRO A 521 -12.96 33.36 25.97
CA PRO A 521 -14.03 34.27 26.37
C PRO A 521 -15.46 33.79 26.07
N MET A 522 -15.62 32.73 25.26
CA MET A 522 -16.91 32.08 24.98
C MET A 522 -17.52 31.31 26.15
N LEU A 523 -16.75 30.97 27.19
CA LEU A 523 -17.21 30.18 28.35
C LEU A 523 -17.36 31.01 29.63
N ASP A 524 -17.18 32.33 29.55
CA ASP A 524 -17.38 33.25 30.67
C ASP A 524 -18.86 33.64 30.80
N LEU A 525 -19.60 32.81 31.55
CA LEU A 525 -21.04 32.97 31.81
C LEU A 525 -21.40 34.22 32.64
N ARG A 526 -20.43 35.07 33.02
CA ARG A 526 -20.71 36.34 33.72
C ARG A 526 -21.09 37.49 32.78
N ARG A 527 -20.77 37.41 31.49
CA ARG A 527 -21.08 38.47 30.52
C ARG A 527 -22.45 38.35 29.83
N SER A 528 -23.19 37.27 30.05
CA SER A 528 -24.46 37.02 29.33
C SER A 528 -25.71 37.63 29.96
N SER A 529 -25.58 38.56 30.92
CA SER A 529 -26.72 39.08 31.69
C SER A 529 -26.80 40.61 31.83
N GLU A 530 -26.07 41.38 31.01
CA GLU A 530 -26.29 42.83 30.91
C GLU A 530 -26.93 43.20 29.57
N PRO A 531 -27.98 44.05 29.54
CA PRO A 531 -28.59 44.49 28.29
C PRO A 531 -27.65 45.48 27.57
N GLU A 532 -27.37 45.22 26.30
CA GLU A 532 -26.55 46.07 25.43
C GLU A 532 -27.12 47.50 25.38
N ALA A 533 -26.37 48.46 25.91
CA ALA A 533 -26.50 49.87 25.55
C ALA A 533 -25.49 50.16 24.42
N GLU A 534 -25.99 50.64 23.29
CA GLU A 534 -25.18 51.07 22.14
C GLU A 534 -24.15 52.15 22.55
N PRO A 535 -22.85 51.99 22.21
CA PRO A 535 -21.92 53.10 22.18
C PRO A 535 -21.85 53.72 20.78
N ALA A 536 -22.02 55.05 20.73
CA ALA A 536 -21.76 55.91 19.58
C ALA A 536 -20.27 55.86 19.15
N PRO A 537 -19.95 56.21 17.88
CA PRO A 537 -18.70 55.83 17.24
C PRO A 537 -17.54 56.75 17.65
N ALA A 538 -16.45 56.17 18.14
CA ALA A 538 -15.17 56.85 18.30
C ALA A 538 -14.20 56.41 17.19
N VAL A 539 -13.77 57.43 16.43
CA VAL A 539 -12.78 57.42 15.35
C VAL A 539 -11.38 57.10 15.89
N THR A 540 -10.65 56.18 15.23
CA THR A 540 -9.17 56.19 15.06
C THR A 540 -8.78 55.07 14.08
N THR A 541 -8.47 55.37 12.82
CA THR A 541 -7.10 55.57 12.25
C THR A 541 -6.17 54.35 12.32
N GLY A 542 -6.21 53.56 11.24
CA GLY A 542 -5.10 52.87 10.56
C GLY A 542 -3.89 52.32 11.34
N ALA A 543 -3.91 51.01 11.59
CA ALA A 543 -2.76 50.10 11.49
C ALA A 543 -3.27 48.64 11.36
N PRO A 544 -2.56 47.72 10.67
CA PRO A 544 -3.12 46.50 10.08
C PRO A 544 -3.31 45.37 11.10
N ALA A 545 -4.37 44.57 10.93
CA ALA A 545 -4.62 43.35 11.68
C ALA A 545 -3.53 42.29 11.40
N PRO A 546 -3.10 41.48 12.40
CA PRO A 546 -2.11 40.44 12.20
C PRO A 546 -2.71 39.28 11.38
N ALA A 547 -1.88 38.73 10.49
CA ALA A 547 -2.20 37.60 9.64
C ALA A 547 -2.29 36.29 10.46
N GLY A 548 -3.47 35.99 11.02
CA GLY A 548 -3.80 34.67 11.55
C GLY A 548 -4.38 33.79 10.44
N GLY A 549 -3.67 32.74 10.02
CA GLY A 549 -4.10 31.86 8.93
C GLY A 549 -5.13 30.82 9.38
N SER A 550 -6.37 30.93 8.92
CA SER A 550 -7.40 29.90 9.15
C SER A 550 -7.24 28.72 8.18
N LEU A 551 -7.31 27.48 8.72
CA LEU A 551 -7.08 26.23 7.99
C LEU A 551 -8.40 25.44 7.85
N VAL A 552 -8.82 25.15 6.62
CA VAL A 552 -10.00 24.29 6.35
C VAL A 552 -9.54 22.90 5.91
N ILE A 553 -9.98 21.87 6.64
CA ILE A 553 -9.70 20.46 6.33
C ILE A 553 -10.98 19.82 5.76
N VAL A 554 -10.94 19.35 4.52
CA VAL A 554 -12.04 18.62 3.87
C VAL A 554 -11.62 17.17 3.67
N ALA A 555 -12.15 16.25 4.47
CA ALA A 555 -11.86 14.82 4.39
C ALA A 555 -13.03 14.03 3.80
N ARG A 556 -12.72 13.01 2.98
CA ARG A 556 -13.74 12.25 2.21
C ARG A 556 -14.26 10.98 2.89
N ASP A 557 -13.59 10.48 3.92
CA ASP A 557 -13.86 9.16 4.50
C ASP A 557 -13.94 9.18 6.04
N GLY A 558 -15.07 8.71 6.56
CA GLY A 558 -15.27 8.04 7.87
C GLY A 558 -14.92 8.81 9.17
N PRO A 559 -15.73 8.67 10.24
CA PRO A 559 -15.56 9.43 11.50
C PRO A 559 -14.27 9.11 12.28
N ALA A 560 -13.62 7.96 12.09
CA ALA A 560 -12.44 7.58 12.88
C ALA A 560 -11.14 8.33 12.52
N ARG A 561 -11.04 8.96 11.34
CA ARG A 561 -9.90 9.82 10.95
C ARG A 561 -10.07 11.29 11.36
N TYR A 562 -11.27 11.67 11.80
CA TYR A 562 -11.67 13.04 12.13
C TYR A 562 -11.00 13.56 13.41
N GLU A 563 -11.00 12.74 14.48
CA GLU A 563 -10.45 13.13 15.79
C GLU A 563 -8.92 13.27 15.76
N SER A 564 -8.23 12.43 14.96
CA SER A 564 -6.79 12.48 14.80
C SER A 564 -6.29 13.71 14.03
N LEU A 565 -7.10 14.26 13.12
CA LEU A 565 -6.72 15.45 12.35
C LEU A 565 -6.99 16.73 13.15
N HIS A 566 -8.08 16.76 13.92
CA HIS A 566 -8.37 17.87 14.80
C HIS A 566 -7.29 18.02 15.89
N SER A 567 -6.79 16.91 16.46
CA SER A 567 -5.73 16.95 17.47
C SER A 567 -4.35 17.35 16.92
N MET A 568 -4.07 17.08 15.64
CA MET A 568 -2.79 17.44 15.00
C MET A 568 -2.65 18.93 14.67
N PHE A 569 -3.75 19.64 14.44
CA PHE A 569 -3.72 21.04 13.95
C PHE A 569 -4.35 22.06 14.90
N ALA A 570 -4.93 21.63 16.03
CA ALA A 570 -5.47 22.54 17.05
C ALA A 570 -4.33 23.18 17.87
N GLY A 571 -3.93 24.39 17.47
CA GLY A 571 -3.09 25.30 18.26
C GLY A 571 -3.85 26.59 18.60
N ALA A 572 -3.27 27.43 19.46
CA ALA A 572 -3.91 28.63 20.01
C ALA A 572 -4.29 29.70 18.96
N GLU A 573 -3.75 29.63 17.74
CA GLU A 573 -3.97 30.60 16.67
C GLU A 573 -4.70 30.04 15.42
N THR A 574 -5.10 28.75 15.43
CA THR A 574 -5.66 28.09 14.24
C THR A 574 -7.13 27.71 14.44
N GLU A 575 -8.04 28.44 13.80
CA GLU A 575 -9.45 28.08 13.76
C GLU A 575 -9.68 26.98 12.69
N VAL A 576 -10.12 25.79 13.15
CA VAL A 576 -10.40 24.64 12.29
C VAL A 576 -11.92 24.55 12.08
N ILE A 577 -12.38 24.86 10.86
CA ILE A 577 -13.80 24.75 10.48
C ILE A 577 -14.01 23.49 9.66
N VAL A 578 -14.98 22.65 10.06
CA VAL A 578 -15.33 21.42 9.34
C VAL A 578 -16.75 21.50 8.77
N ASP A 579 -16.88 21.57 7.44
CA ASP A 579 -18.17 21.54 6.75
C ASP A 579 -18.33 20.26 5.92
N ARG A 580 -19.28 19.41 6.33
CA ARG A 580 -19.61 18.13 5.66
C ARG A 580 -20.17 18.31 4.24
N ARG A 581 -20.73 19.47 3.91
CA ARG A 581 -21.42 19.71 2.62
C ARG A 581 -20.45 19.91 1.45
N LEU A 582 -19.18 20.22 1.72
CA LEU A 582 -18.16 20.44 0.69
C LEU A 582 -17.72 19.15 -0.04
N GLY A 583 -17.98 17.97 0.54
CA GLY A 583 -17.61 16.66 -0.04
C GLY A 583 -18.73 15.90 -0.73
N GLU A 584 -20.00 16.29 -0.54
CA GLU A 584 -21.14 15.55 -1.08
C GLU A 584 -21.42 15.93 -2.54
N ARG A 585 -21.27 14.95 -3.44
CA ARG A 585 -21.89 15.04 -4.77
C ARG A 585 -23.41 15.03 -4.57
N ARG A 586 -24.09 16.14 -4.86
CA ARG A 586 -25.54 16.12 -5.12
C ARG A 586 -25.85 14.99 -6.10
N ARG A 587 -26.46 13.90 -5.62
CA ARG A 587 -27.32 13.07 -6.47
C ARG A 587 -28.54 13.95 -6.74
N SER A 588 -28.73 14.39 -7.98
CA SER A 588 -29.99 15.05 -8.34
C SER A 588 -31.12 14.08 -8.04
N GLY A 589 -32.11 14.54 -7.29
CA GLY A 589 -33.37 13.82 -7.11
C GLY A 589 -33.95 13.43 -8.46
N ALA A 590 -34.55 12.25 -8.50
CA ALA A 590 -35.49 11.91 -9.56
C ALA A 590 -36.69 12.83 -9.42
N ASP A 591 -37.08 13.46 -10.53
CA ASP A 591 -38.40 14.06 -10.68
C ASP A 591 -39.24 13.12 -11.57
N GLU A 592 -40.55 13.08 -11.36
CA GLU A 592 -41.52 12.04 -11.76
C GLU A 592 -41.79 11.89 -13.28
N SER A 593 -40.86 12.30 -14.14
CA SER A 593 -40.96 12.06 -15.58
C SER A 593 -39.63 11.52 -16.11
N GLY A 594 -39.59 10.22 -16.39
CA GLY A 594 -38.40 9.40 -16.71
C GLY A 594 -37.59 9.82 -17.95
N GLY A 595 -36.96 11.00 -17.94
CA GLY A 595 -36.07 11.49 -18.98
C GLY A 595 -34.66 11.79 -18.44
N ARG A 596 -33.68 10.93 -18.76
CA ARG A 596 -32.26 11.19 -18.43
C ARG A 596 -31.68 12.33 -19.28
N ARG A 597 -31.60 13.55 -18.75
CA ARG A 597 -30.72 14.61 -19.29
C ARG A 597 -29.27 14.38 -18.83
N ARG A 598 -28.33 14.37 -19.79
CA ARG A 598 -26.88 14.44 -19.56
C ARG A 598 -26.53 15.83 -19.02
N GLY A 599 -26.54 15.99 -17.70
CA GLY A 599 -25.98 17.17 -17.03
C GLY A 599 -24.45 17.04 -16.89
N SER A 600 -23.69 18.01 -17.38
CA SER A 600 -22.24 18.07 -17.20
C SER A 600 -21.90 18.08 -15.71
N ARG A 601 -20.99 17.20 -15.28
CA ARG A 601 -20.38 17.26 -13.94
C ARG A 601 -19.55 18.54 -13.83
N ARG A 602 -20.13 19.64 -13.35
CA ARG A 602 -19.35 20.77 -12.83
C ARG A 602 -19.00 20.47 -11.37
N GLN A 603 -17.72 20.24 -11.14
CA GLN A 603 -17.09 20.28 -9.82
C GLN A 603 -17.24 21.72 -9.33
N HIS A 604 -17.93 21.94 -8.21
CA HIS A 604 -17.98 23.28 -7.61
C HIS A 604 -16.61 23.50 -6.97
N ASP A 605 -15.76 24.31 -7.61
CA ASP A 605 -14.40 24.60 -7.16
C ASP A 605 -14.43 25.71 -6.11
N VAL A 606 -14.73 25.33 -4.86
CA VAL A 606 -14.83 26.26 -3.73
C VAL A 606 -13.43 26.76 -3.29
N SER A 607 -12.36 26.17 -3.83
CA SER A 607 -10.97 26.53 -3.56
C SER A 607 -10.67 28.00 -3.90
N GLY A 608 -11.31 28.54 -4.94
CA GLY A 608 -11.12 29.93 -5.37
C GLY A 608 -11.73 30.94 -4.40
N GLU A 609 -12.97 30.71 -3.95
CA GLU A 609 -13.66 31.59 -2.99
C GLU A 609 -13.00 31.56 -1.61
N LEU A 610 -12.51 30.41 -1.17
CA LEU A 610 -11.85 30.26 0.13
C LEU A 610 -10.46 30.94 0.15
N ARG A 611 -9.68 30.82 -0.92
CA ARG A 611 -8.40 31.54 -1.04
C ARG A 611 -8.58 33.05 -1.11
N ALA A 612 -9.62 33.53 -1.79
CA ALA A 612 -9.93 34.96 -1.87
C ALA A 612 -10.28 35.58 -0.51
N ARG A 613 -10.72 34.76 0.44
CA ARG A 613 -11.01 35.17 1.83
C ARG A 613 -9.84 34.94 2.81
N GLY A 614 -8.65 34.57 2.32
CA GLY A 614 -7.44 34.40 3.13
C GLY A 614 -7.22 33.01 3.73
N TRP A 615 -7.98 32.00 3.31
CA TRP A 615 -7.94 30.66 3.92
C TRP A 615 -6.95 29.75 3.20
N THR A 616 -6.21 28.94 3.96
CA THR A 616 -5.29 27.93 3.40
C THR A 616 -5.98 26.57 3.36
N LEU A 617 -6.01 25.94 2.18
CA LEU A 617 -6.70 24.66 1.96
C LEU A 617 -5.69 23.50 1.95
N VAL A 618 -5.84 22.55 2.88
CA VAL A 618 -5.08 21.29 2.87
C VAL A 618 -6.02 20.17 2.45
N VAL A 619 -5.87 19.73 1.20
CA VAL A 619 -6.61 18.59 0.63
C VAL A 619 -5.73 17.35 0.76
N ARG A 620 -6.24 16.27 1.39
CA ARG A 620 -5.56 14.98 1.43
C ARG A 620 -6.45 13.85 0.95
#